data_AF-A0A954CSR7-F1
#
_entry.id   AF-A0A954CSR7-F1
#
_cell.length_a   1.000
_cell.length_b   1.000
_cell.length_c   1.000
_cell.angle_alpha   90.00
_cell.angle_beta   90.00
_cell.angle_gamma   90.00
#
_symmetry.space_group_name_H-M   'P 1'
#
loop_
_entity.id
_entity.type
_entity.pdbx_description
1 polymer ?
#
loop_
_entity_poly.entity_id
_entity_poly.type
_entity_poly.pdbx_seq_one_letter_code
_entity_poly.pdbx_strand_id
1 'polypeptide(L)'
;LRDDLQTLNERGVAVLFVRLPSEGEYASQEARQFPRASYWNRLEREAPGRCWHFADFAATRNLTTLDHTHLPSASAKTYSRWLGLKLRQFVESEDR
;
A
#
# COMPACT_ATOMS: atom_id res chain seq x y z
N LEU A 1 1.13 -10.52 -13.52
CA LEU A 1 1.44 -9.18 -12.96
C LEU A 1 1.90 -8.22 -14.03
N ARG A 2 3.07 -8.38 -14.65
CA ARG A 2 3.54 -7.42 -15.68
C ARG A 2 2.58 -7.32 -16.87
N ASP A 3 2.13 -8.45 -17.40
CA ASP A 3 1.19 -8.50 -18.53
C ASP A 3 -0.17 -7.89 -18.15
N ASP A 4 -0.63 -8.11 -16.92
CA ASP A 4 -1.88 -7.51 -16.40
C ASP A 4 -1.75 -5.98 -16.27
N LEU A 5 -0.62 -5.51 -15.72
CA LEU A 5 -0.32 -4.08 -15.59
C LEU A 5 -0.19 -3.43 -16.96
N GLN A 6 0.45 -4.09 -17.93
CA GLN A 6 0.53 -3.63 -19.30
C GLN A 6 -0.88 -3.51 -19.92
N THR A 7 -1.70 -4.55 -19.78
CA THR A 7 -3.08 -4.56 -20.29
C THR A 7 -3.91 -3.42 -19.69
N LEU A 8 -3.75 -3.14 -18.39
CA LEU A 8 -4.44 -2.04 -17.70
C LEU A 8 -3.91 -0.67 -18.16
N ASN A 9 -2.60 -0.54 -18.32
CA ASN A 9 -1.97 0.67 -18.82
C ASN A 9 -2.40 1.00 -20.26
N GLU A 10 -2.49 0.00 -21.15
CA GLU A 10 -3.01 0.15 -22.52
C GLU A 10 -4.48 0.61 -22.54
N ARG A 11 -5.23 0.39 -21.45
CA ARG A 11 -6.60 0.87 -21.26
C ARG A 11 -6.68 2.23 -20.55
N GLY A 12 -5.55 2.88 -20.31
CA GLY A 12 -5.48 4.16 -19.57
C GLY A 12 -5.77 4.01 -18.07
N VAL A 13 -5.58 2.83 -17.50
CA VAL A 13 -5.82 2.56 -16.07
C VAL A 13 -4.49 2.58 -15.31
N ALA A 14 -4.32 3.59 -14.46
CA ALA A 14 -3.20 3.65 -13.52
C ALA A 14 -3.46 2.74 -12.31
N VAL A 15 -2.49 1.87 -11.99
CA VAL A 15 -2.58 0.94 -10.85
C VAL A 15 -1.56 1.30 -9.78
N LEU A 16 -2.04 1.36 -8.54
CA LEU A 16 -1.24 1.51 -7.33
C LEU A 16 -1.58 0.38 -6.35
N PHE A 17 -0.56 -0.36 -5.92
CA PHE A 17 -0.64 -1.36 -4.87
C PHE A 17 -0.47 -0.71 -3.49
N VAL A 18 -1.33 -1.06 -2.55
CA VAL A 18 -1.33 -0.48 -1.21
C VAL A 18 -1.38 -1.58 -0.15
N ARG A 19 -0.40 -1.60 0.77
CA ARG A 19 -0.46 -2.43 1.99
C ARG A 19 -1.00 -1.59 3.14
N LEU A 20 -2.20 -1.96 3.60
CA LEU A 20 -2.86 -1.34 4.75
C LEU A 20 -2.10 -1.61 6.07
N PRO A 21 -2.30 -0.77 7.10
CA PRO A 21 -1.71 -1.00 8.42
C PRO A 21 -2.14 -2.33 9.04
N SER A 22 -1.18 -3.01 9.66
CA SER A 22 -1.38 -4.09 10.62
C SER A 22 -0.48 -3.88 11.83
N GLU A 23 -0.88 -4.40 12.99
CA GLU A 23 -0.11 -4.26 14.24
C GLU A 23 -0.16 -5.53 15.11
N GLY A 24 0.53 -5.48 16.26
CA GLY A 24 0.47 -6.52 17.28
C GLY A 24 0.99 -7.88 16.82
N GLU A 25 0.38 -8.94 17.35
CA GLU A 25 0.77 -10.32 17.05
C GLU A 25 0.60 -10.65 15.57
N TYR A 26 -0.43 -10.11 14.92
CA TYR A 26 -0.66 -10.35 13.49
C TYR A 26 0.50 -9.80 12.64
N ALA A 27 0.94 -8.55 12.87
CA ALA A 27 2.09 -7.99 12.16
C ALA A 27 3.37 -8.80 12.40
N SER A 28 3.54 -9.35 13.60
CA SER A 28 4.66 -10.23 13.93
C SER A 28 4.60 -11.56 13.17
N GLN A 29 3.41 -12.15 13.04
CA GLN A 29 3.19 -13.37 12.27
C GLN A 29 3.38 -13.14 10.77
N GLU A 30 2.88 -12.02 10.24
CA GLU A 30 3.11 -11.63 8.85
C GLU A 30 4.60 -11.48 8.55
N ALA A 31 5.37 -10.82 9.43
CA ALA A 31 6.80 -10.66 9.24
C ALA A 31 7.55 -12.00 9.20
N ARG A 32 7.05 -13.03 9.90
CA ARG A 32 7.64 -14.37 9.92
C ARG A 32 7.20 -15.24 8.75
N GLN A 33 5.90 -15.28 8.46
CA GLN A 33 5.29 -16.18 7.47
C GLN A 33 5.29 -15.59 6.06
N PHE A 34 5.12 -14.27 5.96
CA PHE A 34 5.08 -13.52 4.70
C PHE A 34 6.11 -12.37 4.72
N PRO A 35 7.41 -12.66 4.86
CA PRO A 35 8.43 -11.61 5.00
C PRO A 35 8.36 -10.61 3.84
N ARG A 36 8.37 -9.32 4.17
CA ARG A 36 8.28 -8.23 3.20
C ARG A 36 9.27 -8.39 2.04
N ALA A 37 10.49 -8.85 2.32
CA ALA A 37 11.53 -9.07 1.32
C ALA A 37 11.15 -10.08 0.22
N SER A 38 10.39 -11.12 0.58
CA SER A 38 10.01 -12.21 -0.34
C SER A 38 8.68 -11.93 -1.06
N TYR A 39 7.79 -11.16 -0.43
CA TYR A 39 6.44 -10.91 -0.93
C TYR A 39 6.27 -9.48 -1.45
N TRP A 40 6.30 -8.48 -0.56
CA TRP A 40 6.05 -7.08 -0.93
C TRP A 40 7.15 -6.49 -1.83
N ASN A 41 8.42 -6.72 -1.50
CA ASN A 41 9.53 -6.19 -2.28
C ASN A 41 9.60 -6.83 -3.67
N ARG A 42 8.99 -8.01 -3.88
CA ARG A 42 8.81 -8.57 -5.21
C ARG A 42 7.84 -7.73 -6.05
N LEU A 43 6.73 -7.26 -5.47
CA LEU A 43 5.81 -6.36 -6.15
C LEU A 43 6.52 -5.07 -6.54
N GLU A 44 7.30 -4.46 -5.65
CA GLU A 44 8.05 -3.22 -5.95
C GLU A 44 9.06 -3.44 -7.09
N ARG A 45 9.73 -4.60 -7.16
CA ARG A 45 10.62 -4.90 -8.31
C ARG A 45 9.87 -5.08 -9.62
N GLU A 46 8.67 -5.65 -9.58
CA GLU A 46 7.86 -5.92 -10.78
C GLU A 46 7.02 -4.71 -11.21
N ALA A 47 6.74 -3.78 -10.29
CA ALA A 47 5.97 -2.56 -10.51
C ALA A 47 6.59 -1.36 -9.74
N PRO A 48 7.80 -0.91 -10.13
CA PRO A 48 8.53 0.14 -9.40
C PRO A 48 7.72 1.44 -9.30
N GLY A 49 7.73 2.05 -8.12
CA GLY A 49 7.01 3.31 -7.86
C GLY A 49 5.49 3.15 -7.74
N ARG A 50 4.97 1.93 -7.90
CA ARG A 50 3.53 1.63 -7.82
C ARG A 50 3.15 0.88 -6.55
N CYS A 51 4.03 0.74 -5.55
CA CYS A 51 3.68 0.05 -4.30
C CYS A 51 3.91 0.95 -3.08
N TRP A 52 2.86 1.17 -2.28
CA TRP A 52 2.96 1.87 -1.00
C TRP A 52 2.68 0.97 0.18
N HIS A 53 3.66 0.86 1.07
CA HIS A 53 3.53 0.15 2.33
C HIS A 53 3.30 1.12 3.48
N PHE A 54 2.29 0.90 4.31
CA PHE A 54 2.01 1.80 5.45
C PHE A 54 3.24 2.06 6.34
N ALA A 55 4.05 1.04 6.58
CA ALA A 55 5.25 1.14 7.41
C ALA A 55 6.30 2.14 6.89
N ASP A 56 6.29 2.50 5.60
CA ASP A 56 7.26 3.42 5.00
C ASP A 56 6.96 4.88 5.29
N PHE A 57 5.76 5.20 5.77
CA PHE A 57 5.30 6.57 5.94
C PHE A 57 4.97 6.87 7.40
N ALA A 58 5.57 7.93 7.94
CA ALA A 58 5.32 8.37 9.33
C ALA A 58 3.83 8.62 9.63
N ALA A 59 3.06 9.07 8.62
CA ALA A 59 1.63 9.34 8.74
C ALA A 59 0.75 8.09 8.89
N THR A 60 1.25 6.90 8.54
CA THR A 60 0.44 5.67 8.51
C THR A 60 1.05 4.51 9.30
N ARG A 61 2.36 4.51 9.58
CA ARG A 61 3.06 3.43 10.30
C ARG A 61 2.62 3.19 11.75
N ASN A 62 2.02 4.20 12.38
CA ASN A 62 1.62 4.18 13.80
C ASN A 62 0.10 4.22 14.00
N LEU A 63 -0.68 3.95 12.95
CA LEU A 63 -2.13 3.90 13.07
C LEU A 63 -2.54 2.62 13.80
N THR A 64 -3.38 2.78 14.83
CA THR A 64 -3.95 1.64 15.57
C THR A 64 -5.06 0.97 14.77
N THR A 65 -5.29 -0.30 15.09
CA THR A 65 -6.30 -1.18 14.49
C THR A 65 -7.24 -1.75 15.56
N LEU A 66 -8.40 -2.23 15.17
CA LEU A 66 -9.39 -2.85 16.07
C LEU A 66 -9.01 -4.29 16.43
N ASP A 67 -8.51 -5.03 15.44
CA ASP A 67 -8.31 -6.47 15.47
C ASP A 67 -6.99 -6.86 14.79
N HIS A 68 -5.98 -6.01 14.94
CA HIS A 68 -4.66 -6.12 14.31
C HIS A 68 -4.59 -5.82 12.81
N THR A 69 -5.72 -5.69 12.10
CA THR A 69 -5.73 -5.46 10.64
C THR A 69 -6.75 -4.43 10.14
N HIS A 70 -7.87 -4.25 10.83
CA HIS A 70 -8.89 -3.28 10.46
C HIS A 70 -8.73 -1.95 11.19
N LEU A 71 -8.76 -0.85 10.45
CA LEU A 71 -8.66 0.49 11.04
C LEU A 71 -9.99 0.88 11.74
N PRO A 72 -9.97 1.37 12.99
CA PRO A 72 -11.12 2.05 13.58
C PRO A 72 -11.42 3.35 12.81
N SER A 73 -12.63 3.89 12.98
CA SER A 73 -13.10 5.08 12.24
C SER A 73 -12.11 6.26 12.29
N ALA A 74 -11.46 6.51 13.44
CA ALA A 74 -10.48 7.59 13.58
C ALA A 74 -9.22 7.36 12.72
N SER A 75 -8.62 6.15 12.79
CA SER A 75 -7.47 5.78 11.98
C SER A 75 -7.83 5.71 10.49
N ALA A 76 -9.02 5.20 10.15
CA ALA A 76 -9.51 5.14 8.78
C ALA A 76 -9.63 6.54 8.16
N LYS A 77 -10.20 7.52 8.87
CA LYS A 77 -10.26 8.92 8.39
C LYS A 77 -8.87 9.50 8.12
N THR A 78 -7.90 9.21 9.00
CA THR A 78 -6.51 9.67 8.83
C THR A 78 -5.86 9.02 7.62
N TYR A 79 -6.00 7.69 7.49
CA TYR A 79 -5.47 6.92 6.37
C TYR A 79 -6.08 7.34 5.04
N SER A 80 -7.41 7.49 4.96
CA SER A 80 -8.11 7.90 3.74
C SER A 80 -7.69 9.29 3.28
N ARG A 81 -7.49 10.25 4.19
CA ARG A 81 -6.98 11.58 3.83
C ARG A 81 -5.56 11.49 3.27
N TRP A 82 -4.69 10.75 3.94
CA TRP A 82 -3.31 10.54 3.48
C TRP A 82 -3.28 9.85 2.11
N LEU A 83 -4.04 8.78 1.94
CA LEU A 83 -4.12 8.02 0.69
C LEU A 83 -4.68 8.87 -0.44
N GLY A 84 -5.73 9.68 -0.18
CA GLY A 84 -6.29 10.58 -1.19
C GLY A 84 -5.29 11.62 -1.70
N LEU A 85 -4.49 12.21 -0.81
CA LEU A 85 -3.41 13.12 -1.21
C LEU A 85 -2.35 12.40 -2.05
N LYS A 86 -1.98 11.20 -1.64
CA LYS A 86 -0.97 10.42 -2.34
C LYS A 86 -1.46 9.94 -3.71
N LEU A 87 -2.71 9.48 -3.82
CA LEU A 87 -3.35 9.09 -5.08
C LEU A 87 -3.34 10.25 -6.08
N ARG A 88 -3.61 11.48 -5.65
CA ARG A 88 -3.48 12.66 -6.52
C ARG A 88 -2.05 12.82 -7.03
N GLN A 89 -1.05 12.76 -6.15
CA GLN A 89 0.36 12.83 -6.53
C GLN A 89 0.75 11.74 -7.54
N PHE A 90 0.22 10.53 -7.36
CA PHE A 90 0.48 9.40 -8.26
C PHE A 90 -0.15 9.63 -9.64
N VAL A 91 -1.42 10.00 -9.71
CA VAL A 91 -2.09 10.29 -11.00
C VAL A 91 -1.39 11.42 -11.75
N GLU A 92 -1.03 12.50 -11.05
CA GLU A 92 -0.29 13.63 -11.65
C GLU A 92 1.10 13.25 -12.17
N SER A 93 1.69 12.15 -11.68
CA SER A 93 2.97 11.63 -12.18
C SER A 93 2.83 10.70 -13.39
N GLU A 94 1.64 10.10 -13.59
CA GLU A 94 1.36 9.22 -14.72
C GLU A 94 0.91 10.01 -15.97
N ASP A 95 0.39 11.23 -15.79
CA ASP A 95 -0.02 12.14 -16.88
C ASP A 95 1.15 12.94 -17.51
N ARG A 96 2.39 12.73 -17.04
CA ARG A 96 3.61 13.42 -17.52
C ARG A 96 4.43 12.53 -18.45
#